data_AF-A0A1M3I8Z1-F1
#
_entry.id   AF-A0A1M3I8Z1-F1
#
_cell.length_a   1.000
_cell.length_b   1.000
_cell.length_c   1.000
_cell.angle_alpha   90.00
_cell.angle_beta   90.00
_cell.angle_gamma   90.00
#
_symmetry.space_group_name_H-M   'P 1'
#
loop_
_entity.id
_entity.type
_entity.pdbx_description
1 polymer ?
#
loop_
_entity_poly.entity_id
_entity_poly.type
_entity_poly.pdbx_seq_one_letter_code
_entity_poly.pdbx_strand_id
1 'polypeptide(L)'
;MASSSRFGGILPTLAIVLGSALLGFAGGWAWQATGAGRGATETIVHDYILDHPEILPEAMQRLQQREMQARLAPLRGAIENPYPGAVLGNPNGTVVLVEFSDYACPYCRLSVPEVEALIAANKDLKVVVREEAVISPDSDDAARMALAAADQGRYAAFHKAMFAKDHVAPATIDAAATEAGVDLAKAKAAIASGKYEAEIQNNQRIAEAIGFTGTPSWVIGNEAHSGAQSRDVLAAAIARASSGK
;
A
#
# COMPACT_ATOMS: atom_id res chain seq x y z
N MET A 1 48.81 -75.74 15.30
CA MET A 1 47.48 -76.32 14.99
C MET A 1 46.50 -75.71 15.98
N ALA A 2 45.37 -75.08 15.65
CA ALA A 2 44.72 -74.80 14.38
C ALA A 2 43.85 -73.54 14.59
N SER A 3 43.72 -72.78 13.50
CA SER A 3 42.80 -71.65 13.33
C SER A 3 41.34 -72.11 13.40
N SER A 4 40.45 -71.32 14.00
CA SER A 4 39.07 -71.26 13.52
C SER A 4 38.43 -69.88 13.81
N SER A 5 38.07 -69.24 12.72
CA SER A 5 37.39 -67.96 12.58
C SER A 5 35.91 -68.07 12.95
N ARG A 6 35.37 -67.07 13.66
CA ARG A 6 33.92 -66.85 13.79
C ARG A 6 33.54 -65.53 13.12
N PHE A 7 33.41 -65.58 11.80
CA PHE A 7 32.68 -64.59 11.00
C PHE A 7 31.25 -65.11 10.86
N GLY A 8 30.28 -64.51 11.53
CA GLY A 8 28.89 -64.93 11.41
C GLY A 8 27.97 -64.15 12.35
N GLY A 9 27.47 -63.00 11.92
CA GLY A 9 26.49 -62.24 12.70
C GLY A 9 26.00 -60.92 12.10
N ILE A 10 26.66 -60.35 11.10
CA ILE A 10 26.33 -59.00 10.59
C ILE A 10 25.38 -59.03 9.38
N LEU A 11 25.25 -60.17 8.68
CA LEU A 11 24.37 -60.29 7.52
C LEU A 11 22.84 -60.21 7.80
N PRO A 12 22.28 -60.78 8.88
CA PRO A 12 20.83 -60.82 9.05
C PRO A 12 20.22 -59.48 9.46
N THR A 13 20.97 -58.63 10.18
CA THR A 13 20.48 -57.31 10.63
C THR A 13 20.40 -56.29 9.50
N LEU A 14 21.36 -56.29 8.55
CA LEU A 14 21.32 -55.39 7.39
C LEU A 14 20.16 -55.73 6.44
N ALA A 15 19.86 -57.02 6.25
CA ALA A 15 18.76 -57.50 5.42
C ALA A 15 17.38 -57.14 6.00
N ILE A 16 17.23 -57.18 7.33
CA ILE A 16 15.98 -56.79 8.00
C ILE A 16 15.73 -55.28 7.85
N VAL A 17 16.76 -54.45 8.05
CA VAL A 17 16.63 -52.97 7.91
C VAL A 17 16.30 -52.56 6.48
N LEU A 18 16.97 -53.14 5.48
CA LEU A 18 16.67 -52.92 4.05
C LEU A 18 15.27 -53.42 3.68
N GLY A 19 14.84 -54.57 4.20
CA GLY A 19 13.50 -55.11 4.00
C GLY A 19 12.40 -54.20 4.55
N SER A 20 12.59 -53.66 5.77
CA SER A 20 11.64 -52.70 6.36
C SER A 20 11.58 -51.36 5.63
N ALA A 21 12.72 -50.86 5.12
CA ALA A 21 12.75 -49.63 4.34
C ALA A 21 12.03 -49.78 2.98
N LEU A 22 12.24 -50.91 2.30
CA LEU A 22 11.56 -51.22 1.03
C LEU A 22 10.05 -51.44 1.22
N LEU A 23 9.63 -52.08 2.33
CA LEU A 23 8.21 -52.24 2.67
C LEU A 23 7.54 -50.91 3.03
N GLY A 24 8.24 -50.01 3.74
CA GLY A 24 7.73 -48.66 4.03
C GLY A 24 7.57 -47.82 2.76
N PHE A 25 8.55 -47.88 1.85
CA PHE A 25 8.47 -47.18 0.56
C PHE A 25 7.41 -47.77 -0.37
N ALA A 26 7.31 -49.10 -0.47
CA ALA A 26 6.30 -49.78 -1.27
C ALA A 26 4.88 -49.59 -0.70
N GLY A 27 4.74 -49.57 0.63
CA GLY A 27 3.48 -49.26 1.32
C GLY A 27 3.05 -47.81 1.10
N GLY A 28 3.97 -46.85 1.18
CA GLY A 28 3.70 -45.44 0.86
C GLY A 28 3.31 -45.22 -0.61
N TRP A 29 4.00 -45.89 -1.53
CA TRP A 29 3.66 -45.89 -2.96
C TRP A 29 2.30 -46.53 -3.23
N ALA A 30 1.98 -47.67 -2.62
CA ALA A 30 0.69 -48.32 -2.76
C ALA A 30 -0.46 -47.48 -2.15
N TRP A 31 -0.22 -46.82 -1.02
CA TRP A 31 -1.19 -45.93 -0.38
C TRP A 31 -1.48 -44.66 -1.21
N GLN A 32 -0.47 -44.11 -1.89
CA GLN A 32 -0.64 -43.02 -2.85
C GLN A 32 -1.30 -43.50 -4.16
N ALA A 33 -0.87 -44.64 -4.72
CA ALA A 33 -1.35 -45.15 -6.01
C ALA A 33 -2.82 -45.62 -5.96
N THR A 34 -3.30 -46.07 -4.80
CA THR A 34 -4.69 -46.51 -4.61
C THR A 34 -5.67 -45.35 -4.36
N GLY A 35 -5.18 -44.12 -4.18
CA GLY A 35 -6.01 -42.96 -3.84
C GLY A 35 -6.61 -43.00 -2.42
N ALA A 36 -6.37 -44.06 -1.65
CA ALA A 36 -6.85 -44.22 -0.28
C ALA A 36 -6.33 -43.10 0.65
N GLY A 37 -5.10 -42.63 0.42
CA GLY A 37 -4.56 -41.49 1.15
C GLY A 37 -5.16 -40.14 0.77
N ARG A 38 -5.70 -40.03 -0.45
CA ARG A 38 -6.34 -38.80 -0.92
C ARG A 38 -7.68 -38.58 -0.22
N GLY A 39 -8.51 -39.62 -0.13
CA GLY A 39 -9.81 -39.53 0.55
C GLY A 39 -9.67 -39.19 2.05
N ALA A 40 -8.74 -39.85 2.75
CA ALA A 40 -8.47 -39.54 4.16
C ALA A 40 -7.95 -38.11 4.36
N THR A 41 -7.09 -37.61 3.45
CA THR A 41 -6.59 -36.24 3.51
C THR A 41 -7.68 -35.22 3.20
N GLU A 42 -8.54 -35.48 2.20
CA GLU A 42 -9.67 -34.62 1.85
C GLU A 42 -10.67 -34.49 3.02
N THR A 43 -10.99 -35.59 3.71
CA THR A 43 -11.84 -35.55 4.91
C THR A 43 -11.17 -34.76 6.05
N ILE A 44 -9.88 -34.98 6.32
CA ILE A 44 -9.17 -34.24 7.38
C ILE A 44 -9.15 -32.73 7.08
N VAL A 45 -8.87 -32.34 5.84
CA VAL A 45 -8.84 -30.93 5.43
C VAL A 45 -10.24 -30.32 5.49
N HIS A 46 -11.26 -31.05 5.00
CA HIS A 46 -12.65 -30.62 5.07
C HIS A 46 -13.09 -30.36 6.52
N ASP A 47 -12.88 -31.34 7.40
CA ASP A 47 -13.31 -31.25 8.79
C ASP A 47 -12.55 -30.14 9.53
N TYR A 48 -11.24 -30.00 9.27
CA TYR A 48 -10.44 -28.92 9.83
C TYR A 48 -10.92 -27.52 9.37
N ILE A 49 -11.34 -27.36 8.11
CA ILE A 49 -11.92 -26.09 7.63
C ILE A 49 -13.27 -25.80 8.30
N LEU A 50 -14.10 -26.83 8.53
CA LEU A 50 -15.38 -26.66 9.23
C LEU A 50 -15.22 -26.40 10.73
N ASP A 51 -14.20 -26.98 11.37
CA ASP A 51 -13.85 -26.76 12.77
C ASP A 51 -13.13 -25.42 12.99
N HIS A 52 -12.50 -24.87 11.94
CA HIS A 52 -11.76 -23.60 11.95
C HIS A 52 -12.16 -22.67 10.78
N PRO A 53 -13.43 -22.22 10.73
CA PRO A 53 -13.93 -21.41 9.61
C PRO A 53 -13.21 -20.06 9.48
N GLU A 54 -12.52 -19.58 10.52
CA GLU A 54 -11.75 -18.33 10.55
C GLU A 54 -10.54 -18.34 9.60
N ILE A 55 -10.07 -19.53 9.20
CA ILE A 55 -8.94 -19.68 8.28
C ILE A 55 -9.30 -19.16 6.88
N LEU A 56 -10.56 -19.28 6.47
CA LEU A 56 -11.01 -18.82 5.16
C LEU A 56 -10.91 -17.29 5.00
N PRO A 57 -11.50 -16.45 5.87
CA PRO A 57 -11.35 -15.00 5.76
C PRO A 57 -9.90 -14.56 5.93
N GLU A 58 -9.12 -15.21 6.81
CA GLU A 58 -7.69 -14.90 6.95
C GLU A 58 -6.90 -15.22 5.66
N ALA A 59 -7.12 -16.38 5.06
CA ALA A 59 -6.50 -16.77 3.80
C ALA A 59 -6.87 -15.80 2.67
N MET A 60 -8.14 -15.40 2.59
CA MET A 60 -8.63 -14.42 1.63
C MET A 60 -7.95 -13.05 1.83
N GLN A 61 -7.85 -12.58 3.07
CA GLN A 61 -7.17 -11.31 3.37
C GLN A 61 -5.69 -11.35 2.96
N ARG A 62 -4.99 -12.45 3.26
CA ARG A 62 -3.59 -12.64 2.87
C ARG A 62 -3.41 -12.69 1.35
N LEU A 63 -4.36 -13.31 0.64
CA LEU A 63 -4.35 -13.32 -0.82
C LEU A 63 -4.55 -11.91 -1.39
N GLN A 64 -5.58 -11.19 -0.91
CA GLN A 64 -5.85 -9.80 -1.31
C GLN A 64 -4.64 -8.88 -1.07
N GLN A 65 -3.95 -9.04 0.06
CA GLN A 65 -2.73 -8.27 0.35
C GLN A 65 -1.60 -8.57 -0.65
N ARG A 66 -1.40 -9.84 -1.03
CA ARG A 66 -0.40 -10.22 -2.04
C ARG A 66 -0.74 -9.67 -3.41
N GLU A 67 -2.01 -9.73 -3.80
CA GLU A 67 -2.49 -9.16 -5.06
C GLU A 67 -2.32 -7.65 -5.10
N MET A 68 -2.66 -6.95 -4.00
CA MET A 68 -2.43 -5.51 -3.87
C MET A 68 -0.95 -5.17 -3.93
N GLN A 69 -0.10 -5.89 -3.20
CA GLN A 69 1.35 -5.71 -3.27
C GLN A 69 1.87 -5.89 -4.70
N ALA A 70 1.41 -6.92 -5.41
CA ALA A 70 1.80 -7.17 -6.79
C ALA A 70 1.34 -6.05 -7.74
N ARG A 71 0.20 -5.41 -7.46
CA ARG A 71 -0.28 -4.23 -8.20
C ARG A 71 0.55 -2.98 -7.92
N LEU A 72 0.89 -2.73 -6.66
CA LEU A 72 1.61 -1.52 -6.23
C LEU A 72 3.11 -1.58 -6.54
N ALA A 73 3.73 -2.76 -6.46
CA ALA A 73 5.17 -2.94 -6.64
C ALA A 73 5.75 -2.30 -7.93
N PRO A 74 5.18 -2.51 -9.13
CA PRO A 74 5.69 -1.88 -10.35
C PRO A 74 5.46 -0.36 -10.39
N LEU A 75 4.49 0.15 -9.63
CA LEU A 75 4.13 1.56 -9.60
C LEU A 75 4.79 2.31 -8.43
N ARG A 76 5.53 1.62 -7.56
CA ARG A 76 6.06 2.16 -6.29
C ARG A 76 6.72 3.53 -6.44
N GLY A 77 7.67 3.64 -7.36
CA GLY A 77 8.34 4.92 -7.63
C GLY A 77 7.39 5.99 -8.16
N ALA A 78 6.47 5.62 -9.06
CA ALA A 78 5.46 6.55 -9.58
C ALA A 78 4.47 6.99 -8.50
N ILE A 79 4.20 6.17 -7.48
CA ILE A 79 3.28 6.48 -6.37
C ILE A 79 3.97 7.38 -5.34
N GLU A 80 5.19 7.02 -4.92
CA GLU A 80 5.88 7.65 -3.78
C GLU A 80 6.77 8.84 -4.16
N ASN A 81 7.11 9.04 -5.44
CA ASN A 81 7.90 10.21 -5.87
C ASN A 81 6.99 11.41 -6.14
N PRO A 82 6.91 12.39 -5.23
CA PRO A 82 6.01 13.53 -5.36
C PRO A 82 6.43 14.43 -6.52
N TYR A 83 5.51 15.29 -6.98
CA TYR A 83 5.93 16.53 -7.60
C TYR A 83 6.88 17.29 -6.65
N PRO A 84 7.99 17.87 -7.13
CA PRO A 84 8.94 18.57 -6.26
C PRO A 84 8.27 19.61 -5.37
N GLY A 85 8.37 19.41 -4.05
CA GLY A 85 7.77 20.31 -3.04
C GLY A 85 6.32 20.02 -2.66
N ALA A 86 5.61 19.13 -3.36
CA ALA A 86 4.23 18.72 -3.05
C ALA A 86 4.20 17.64 -1.94
N VAL A 87 4.71 18.02 -0.76
CA VAL A 87 4.90 17.12 0.38
C VAL A 87 4.48 17.83 1.66
N LEU A 88 3.82 17.12 2.56
CA LEU A 88 3.58 17.51 3.96
C LEU A 88 4.49 16.70 4.89
N GLY A 89 4.69 17.20 6.10
CA GLY A 89 5.54 16.53 7.09
C GLY A 89 7.03 16.61 6.75
N ASN A 90 7.76 15.52 6.93
CA ASN A 90 9.20 15.48 6.70
C ASN A 90 9.51 15.13 5.23
N PRO A 91 10.06 16.04 4.41
CA PRO A 91 10.37 15.75 3.00
C PRO A 91 11.44 14.68 2.81
N ASN A 92 12.26 14.45 3.83
CA ASN A 92 13.30 13.43 3.88
C ASN A 92 12.86 12.20 4.71
N GLY A 93 11.60 12.13 5.11
CA GLY A 93 11.04 11.04 5.87
C GLY A 93 11.11 9.73 5.10
N THR A 94 11.45 8.65 5.78
CA THR A 94 11.56 7.34 5.12
C THR A 94 10.21 6.62 5.07
N VAL A 95 9.28 6.94 5.96
CA VAL A 95 7.93 6.37 5.96
C VAL A 95 7.04 7.25 5.10
N VAL A 96 6.56 6.71 3.97
CA VAL A 96 5.80 7.48 2.97
C VAL A 96 4.32 7.10 3.05
N LEU A 97 3.48 8.06 3.43
CA LEU A 97 2.04 8.02 3.21
C LEU A 97 1.73 8.80 1.93
N VAL A 98 1.05 8.18 0.98
CA VAL A 98 0.57 8.87 -0.22
C VAL A 98 -0.92 9.11 -0.08
N GLU A 99 -1.36 10.34 -0.29
CA GLU A 99 -2.76 10.75 -0.32
C GLU A 99 -3.10 11.25 -1.73
N PHE A 100 -4.13 10.68 -2.33
CA PHE A 100 -4.79 11.22 -3.50
C PHE A 100 -5.94 12.10 -3.05
N SER A 101 -5.87 13.38 -3.39
CA SER A 101 -6.72 14.41 -2.80
C SER A 101 -7.27 15.36 -3.85
N ASP A 102 -8.49 15.83 -3.61
CA ASP A 102 -9.18 16.87 -4.37
C ASP A 102 -9.64 17.97 -3.41
N TYR A 103 -9.35 19.24 -3.71
CA TYR A 103 -9.76 20.38 -2.87
C TYR A 103 -11.28 20.57 -2.79
N ALA A 104 -12.05 20.05 -3.77
CA ALA A 104 -13.51 20.06 -3.74
C ALA A 104 -14.10 18.89 -2.94
N CYS A 105 -13.27 17.94 -2.47
CA CYS A 105 -13.73 16.79 -1.71
C CYS A 105 -13.98 17.13 -0.23
N PRO A 106 -15.21 16.97 0.28
CA PRO A 106 -15.50 17.21 1.69
C PRO A 106 -14.78 16.20 2.61
N TYR A 107 -14.54 14.97 2.14
CA TYR A 107 -13.82 13.95 2.90
C TYR A 107 -12.30 14.18 2.95
N CYS A 108 -11.71 14.79 1.90
CA CYS A 108 -10.32 15.24 1.95
C CYS A 108 -10.17 16.35 2.99
N ARG A 109 -11.10 17.32 3.00
CA ARG A 109 -11.13 18.37 4.04
C ARG A 109 -11.17 17.80 5.46
N LEU A 110 -11.95 16.75 5.70
CA LEU A 110 -12.01 16.07 6.99
C LEU A 110 -10.72 15.32 7.36
N SER A 111 -9.90 14.96 6.37
CA SER A 111 -8.65 14.22 6.58
C SER A 111 -7.49 15.13 6.99
N VAL A 112 -7.53 16.42 6.67
CA VAL A 112 -6.49 17.40 7.01
C VAL A 112 -6.06 17.36 8.49
N PRO A 113 -6.96 17.51 9.49
CA PRO A 113 -6.55 17.45 10.90
C PRO A 113 -5.99 16.08 11.31
N GLU A 114 -6.46 14.99 10.71
CA GLU A 114 -5.97 13.64 11.00
C GLU A 114 -4.54 13.44 10.46
N VAL A 115 -4.27 13.91 9.25
CA VAL A 115 -2.93 13.90 8.64
C VAL A 115 -1.97 14.79 9.43
N GLU A 116 -2.39 15.99 9.85
CA GLU A 116 -1.59 16.86 10.72
C GLU A 116 -1.22 16.16 12.04
N ALA A 117 -2.17 15.42 12.65
CA ALA A 117 -1.92 14.66 13.87
C ALA A 117 -0.93 13.49 13.63
N LEU A 118 -1.02 12.79 12.49
CA LEU A 118 -0.07 11.72 12.13
C LEU A 118 1.35 12.26 11.94
N ILE A 119 1.50 13.39 11.25
CA ILE A 119 2.78 14.09 11.08
C ILE A 119 3.34 14.55 12.43
N ALA A 120 2.47 15.06 13.32
CA ALA A 120 2.88 15.48 14.64
C ALA A 120 3.43 14.31 15.46
N ALA A 121 2.79 13.14 15.38
CA ALA A 121 3.13 11.92 16.10
C ALA A 121 4.35 11.18 15.52
N ASN A 122 4.62 11.28 14.22
CA ASN A 122 5.76 10.62 13.57
C ASN A 122 6.62 11.62 12.77
N LYS A 123 7.80 11.96 13.32
CA LYS A 123 8.74 12.90 12.67
C LYS A 123 9.44 12.34 11.42
N ASP A 124 9.39 11.02 11.21
CA ASP A 124 9.89 10.37 9.99
C ASP A 124 8.80 10.25 8.90
N LEU A 125 7.58 10.71 9.17
CA LEU A 125 6.49 10.64 8.21
C LEU A 125 6.65 11.69 7.11
N LYS A 126 6.78 11.20 5.88
CA LYS A 126 6.62 11.97 4.65
C LYS A 126 5.21 11.74 4.11
N VAL A 127 4.45 12.80 3.88
CA VAL A 127 3.14 12.70 3.24
C VAL A 127 3.24 13.26 1.83
N VAL A 128 3.13 12.39 0.83
CA VAL A 128 3.09 12.77 -0.59
C VAL A 128 1.65 13.01 -0.96
N VAL A 129 1.34 14.22 -1.44
CA VAL A 129 -0.01 14.53 -1.90
C VAL A 129 -0.03 14.47 -3.42
N ARG A 130 -0.94 13.68 -3.96
CA ARG A 130 -1.26 13.53 -5.37
C ARG A 130 -2.50 14.36 -5.64
N GLU A 131 -2.32 15.47 -6.32
CA GLU A 131 -3.43 16.32 -6.76
C GLU A 131 -4.25 15.53 -7.80
N GLU A 132 -5.40 15.01 -7.38
CA GLU A 132 -6.34 14.23 -8.18
C GLU A 132 -7.62 15.08 -8.34
N ALA A 133 -7.59 16.02 -9.29
CA ALA A 133 -8.73 16.87 -9.62
C ALA A 133 -9.78 16.08 -10.40
N VAL A 134 -10.86 15.65 -9.75
CA VAL A 134 -11.88 14.76 -10.31
C VAL A 134 -13.32 15.14 -9.94
N ILE A 135 -13.55 16.07 -9.02
CA ILE A 135 -14.90 16.36 -8.48
C ILE A 135 -15.57 17.56 -9.14
N SER A 136 -14.88 18.68 -9.28
CA SER A 136 -15.46 19.93 -9.78
C SER A 136 -14.66 20.51 -10.95
N PRO A 137 -15.27 21.36 -11.79
CA PRO A 137 -14.54 22.07 -12.84
C PRO A 137 -13.37 22.92 -12.32
N ASP A 138 -13.48 23.46 -11.10
CA ASP A 138 -12.45 24.28 -10.46
C ASP A 138 -11.38 23.45 -9.73
N SER A 139 -11.53 22.12 -9.69
CA SER A 139 -10.58 21.22 -9.01
C SER A 139 -9.21 21.26 -9.68
N ASP A 140 -9.18 21.33 -11.02
CA ASP A 140 -7.95 21.46 -11.77
C ASP A 140 -7.23 22.78 -11.47
N ASP A 141 -7.97 23.88 -11.31
CA ASP A 141 -7.38 25.19 -11.01
C ASP A 141 -6.76 25.23 -9.61
N ALA A 142 -7.40 24.59 -8.63
CA ALA A 142 -6.85 24.45 -7.30
C ALA A 142 -5.61 23.54 -7.28
N ALA A 143 -5.63 22.42 -7.99
CA ALA A 143 -4.48 21.53 -8.16
C ALA A 143 -3.28 22.24 -8.80
N ARG A 144 -3.52 22.99 -9.88
CA ARG A 144 -2.49 23.82 -10.55
C ARG A 144 -1.89 24.85 -9.59
N MET A 145 -2.73 25.54 -8.81
CA MET A 145 -2.24 26.51 -7.81
C MET A 145 -1.44 25.83 -6.70
N ALA A 146 -1.82 24.62 -6.28
CA ALA A 146 -1.08 23.84 -5.30
C ALA A 146 0.33 23.49 -5.82
N LEU A 147 0.44 22.99 -7.05
CA LEU A 147 1.73 22.68 -7.66
C LEU A 147 2.57 23.95 -7.89
N ALA A 148 1.93 25.08 -8.21
CA ALA A 148 2.60 26.38 -8.26
C ALA A 148 3.08 26.89 -6.89
N ALA A 149 2.36 26.54 -5.81
CA ALA A 149 2.80 26.81 -4.44
C ALA A 149 3.98 25.89 -4.06
N ALA A 150 4.00 24.64 -4.54
CA ALA A 150 5.12 23.71 -4.34
C ALA A 150 6.43 24.23 -4.94
N ASP A 151 6.39 24.78 -6.16
CA ASP A 151 7.53 25.46 -6.79
C ASP A 151 8.10 26.63 -5.97
N GLN A 152 7.32 27.15 -5.03
CA GLN A 152 7.67 28.29 -4.19
C GLN A 152 7.93 27.90 -2.73
N GLY A 153 7.91 26.61 -2.39
CA GLY A 153 8.06 26.13 -1.01
C GLY A 153 6.88 26.50 -0.11
N ARG A 154 5.71 26.76 -0.70
CA ARG A 154 4.47 27.17 0.00
C ARG A 154 3.37 26.11 -0.03
N TYR A 155 3.68 24.90 -0.49
CA TYR A 155 2.69 23.82 -0.68
C TYR A 155 1.85 23.56 0.57
N ALA A 156 2.49 23.22 1.70
CA ALA A 156 1.76 22.88 2.93
C ALA A 156 0.87 24.03 3.45
N ALA A 157 1.35 25.28 3.29
CA ALA A 157 0.58 26.45 3.66
C ALA A 157 -0.64 26.65 2.74
N PHE A 158 -0.45 26.48 1.41
CA PHE A 158 -1.55 26.56 0.44
C PHE A 158 -2.56 25.44 0.66
N HIS A 159 -2.11 24.20 0.79
CA HIS A 159 -2.95 23.03 1.00
C HIS A 159 -3.89 23.22 2.20
N LYS A 160 -3.33 23.65 3.34
CA LYS A 160 -4.11 23.99 4.54
C LYS A 160 -5.07 25.16 4.30
N ALA A 161 -4.60 26.25 3.71
CA ALA A 161 -5.40 27.45 3.48
C ALA A 161 -6.57 27.19 2.50
N MET A 162 -6.36 26.36 1.47
CA MET A 162 -7.36 26.02 0.48
C MET A 162 -8.46 25.14 1.09
N PHE A 163 -8.09 24.11 1.87
CA PHE A 163 -9.09 23.29 2.57
C PHE A 163 -9.86 24.06 3.65
N ALA A 164 -9.28 25.13 4.20
CA ALA A 164 -9.96 26.03 5.13
C ALA A 164 -10.97 26.99 4.44
N LYS A 165 -10.97 27.09 3.11
CA LYS A 165 -12.01 27.82 2.39
C LYS A 165 -13.30 27.01 2.36
N ASP A 166 -14.41 27.72 2.27
CA ASP A 166 -15.77 27.16 2.23
C ASP A 166 -16.01 26.34 0.95
N HIS A 167 -15.51 26.82 -0.19
CA HIS A 167 -15.60 26.15 -1.48
C HIS A 167 -14.37 26.42 -2.37
N VAL A 168 -14.21 25.61 -3.41
CA VAL A 168 -13.22 25.81 -4.47
C VAL A 168 -13.83 26.69 -5.56
N ALA A 169 -13.20 27.83 -5.83
CA ALA A 169 -13.53 28.75 -6.91
C ALA A 169 -12.32 29.66 -7.18
N PRO A 170 -12.22 30.31 -8.36
CA PRO A 170 -11.08 31.17 -8.69
C PRO A 170 -10.73 32.21 -7.60
N ALA A 171 -11.74 32.85 -7.01
CA ALA A 171 -11.53 33.83 -5.95
C ALA A 171 -11.01 33.22 -4.64
N THR A 172 -11.50 32.05 -4.23
CA THR A 172 -11.05 31.39 -2.99
C THR A 172 -9.68 30.75 -3.16
N ILE A 173 -9.35 30.27 -4.37
CA ILE A 173 -8.01 29.78 -4.74
C ILE A 173 -6.98 30.91 -4.62
N ASP A 174 -7.24 32.07 -5.24
CA ASP A 174 -6.34 33.24 -5.15
C ASP A 174 -6.21 33.73 -3.69
N ALA A 175 -7.28 33.70 -2.92
CA ALA A 175 -7.25 34.08 -1.50
C ALA A 175 -6.42 33.11 -0.65
N ALA A 176 -6.55 31.79 -0.86
CA ALA A 176 -5.75 30.78 -0.18
C ALA A 176 -4.27 30.88 -0.55
N ALA A 177 -3.96 31.10 -1.83
CA ALA A 177 -2.60 31.34 -2.32
C ALA A 177 -1.98 32.61 -1.69
N THR A 178 -2.74 33.69 -1.60
CA THR A 178 -2.30 34.93 -0.94
C THR A 178 -2.00 34.69 0.54
N GLU A 179 -2.89 34.00 1.26
CA GLU A 179 -2.72 33.65 2.68
C GLU A 179 -1.48 32.77 2.90
N ALA A 180 -1.22 31.84 1.99
CA ALA A 180 -0.04 30.98 2.02
C ALA A 180 1.28 31.69 1.63
N GLY A 181 1.21 32.95 1.18
CA GLY A 181 2.37 33.72 0.73
C GLY A 181 2.91 33.27 -0.62
N VAL A 182 2.04 32.75 -1.50
CA VAL A 182 2.37 32.43 -2.89
C VAL A 182 2.45 33.72 -3.70
N ASP A 183 3.51 33.87 -4.51
CA ASP A 183 3.56 34.90 -5.54
C ASP A 183 2.56 34.52 -6.65
N LEU A 184 1.40 35.19 -6.65
CA LEU A 184 0.33 34.95 -7.61
C LEU A 184 0.74 35.27 -9.05
N ALA A 185 1.59 36.27 -9.28
CA ALA A 185 2.02 36.61 -10.64
C ALA A 185 2.89 35.49 -11.22
N LYS A 186 3.85 35.01 -10.43
CA LYS A 186 4.70 33.86 -10.79
C LYS A 186 3.87 32.59 -10.96
N ALA A 187 2.94 32.32 -10.04
CA ALA A 187 2.07 31.16 -10.10
C ALA A 187 1.22 31.17 -11.38
N LYS A 188 0.48 32.26 -11.64
CA LYS A 188 -0.39 32.39 -12.81
C LYS A 188 0.38 32.30 -14.12
N ALA A 189 1.61 32.83 -14.20
CA ALA A 189 2.45 32.69 -15.38
C ALA A 189 2.83 31.22 -15.65
N ALA A 190 3.20 30.46 -14.62
CA ALA A 190 3.53 29.04 -14.76
C ALA A 190 2.30 28.17 -15.05
N ILE A 191 1.15 28.53 -14.49
CA ILE A 191 -0.14 27.88 -14.80
C ILE A 191 -0.50 28.12 -16.27
N ALA A 192 -0.43 29.37 -16.75
CA ALA A 192 -0.75 29.73 -18.13
C ALA A 192 0.18 29.08 -19.17
N SER A 193 1.40 28.68 -18.78
CA SER A 193 2.31 27.95 -19.67
C SER A 193 1.99 26.44 -19.78
N GLY A 194 0.96 25.95 -19.08
CA GLY A 194 0.59 24.53 -19.05
C GLY A 194 1.59 23.65 -18.28
N LYS A 195 2.40 24.23 -17.38
CA LYS A 195 3.50 23.53 -16.69
C LYS A 195 3.04 22.28 -15.92
N TYR A 196 1.83 22.30 -15.39
CA TYR A 196 1.36 21.30 -14.41
C TYR A 196 0.46 20.21 -15.00
N GLU A 197 0.01 20.34 -16.26
CA GLU A 197 -0.96 19.41 -16.85
C GLU A 197 -0.45 17.96 -16.88
N ALA A 198 0.84 17.78 -17.19
CA ALA A 198 1.45 16.46 -17.25
C ALA A 198 1.43 15.76 -15.88
N GLU A 199 1.62 16.52 -14.78
CA GLU A 199 1.59 15.98 -13.42
C GLU A 199 0.16 15.60 -13.01
N ILE A 200 -0.81 16.48 -13.25
CA ILE A 200 -2.22 16.23 -12.90
C ILE A 200 -2.75 14.99 -13.64
N GLN A 201 -2.49 14.90 -14.95
CA GLN A 201 -2.87 13.71 -15.73
C GLN A 201 -2.12 12.46 -15.28
N ASN A 202 -0.87 12.59 -14.83
CA ASN A 202 -0.11 11.48 -14.30
C ASN A 202 -0.69 10.96 -12.99
N ASN A 203 -1.11 11.85 -12.09
CA ASN A 203 -1.76 11.48 -10.84
C ASN A 203 -3.07 10.72 -11.09
N GLN A 204 -3.90 11.18 -12.03
CA GLN A 204 -5.13 10.48 -12.45
C GLN A 204 -4.82 9.07 -12.98
N ARG A 205 -3.84 8.92 -13.87
CA ARG A 205 -3.44 7.59 -14.39
C ARG A 205 -2.93 6.65 -13.30
N ILE A 206 -2.19 7.16 -12.31
CA ILE A 206 -1.72 6.35 -11.18
C ILE A 206 -2.92 5.90 -10.33
N ALA A 207 -3.86 6.79 -10.03
CA ALA A 207 -5.06 6.47 -9.28
C ALA A 207 -5.88 5.36 -9.97
N GLU A 208 -6.12 5.50 -11.29
CA GLU A 208 -6.79 4.50 -12.12
C GLU A 208 -6.06 3.15 -12.12
N ALA A 209 -4.72 3.16 -12.25
CA ALA A 209 -3.91 1.94 -12.27
C ALA A 209 -3.93 1.19 -10.92
N ILE A 210 -4.07 1.90 -9.81
CA ILE A 210 -4.28 1.29 -8.49
C ILE A 210 -5.72 0.78 -8.35
N GLY A 211 -6.67 1.41 -9.05
CA GLY A 211 -8.10 1.11 -8.98
C GLY A 211 -8.86 2.02 -8.01
N PHE A 212 -8.33 3.22 -7.74
CA PHE A 212 -9.07 4.25 -7.01
C PHE A 212 -10.17 4.84 -7.88
N THR A 213 -11.31 5.14 -7.26
CA THR A 213 -12.51 5.66 -7.93
C THR A 213 -12.99 6.97 -7.30
N GLY A 214 -12.15 7.61 -6.49
CA GLY A 214 -12.48 8.84 -5.78
C GLY A 214 -11.49 9.18 -4.67
N THR A 215 -11.71 10.35 -4.08
CA THR A 215 -10.83 10.94 -3.06
C THR A 215 -11.54 11.06 -1.69
N PRO A 216 -10.81 11.04 -0.56
CA PRO A 216 -9.38 10.75 -0.48
C PRO A 216 -9.13 9.26 -0.72
N SER A 217 -7.97 8.92 -1.29
CA SER A 217 -7.47 7.55 -1.38
C SER A 217 -6.01 7.50 -0.94
N TRP A 218 -5.57 6.38 -0.38
CA TRP A 218 -4.33 6.30 0.39
C TRP A 218 -3.47 5.13 -0.05
N VAL A 219 -2.15 5.33 -0.11
CA VAL A 219 -1.18 4.23 -0.22
C VAL A 219 -0.14 4.35 0.90
N ILE A 220 0.12 3.25 1.60
CA ILE A 220 1.13 3.17 2.66
C ILE A 220 1.70 1.76 2.70
N GLY A 221 3.01 1.63 2.42
CA GLY A 221 3.62 0.32 2.26
C GLY A 221 2.88 -0.51 1.19
N ASN A 222 2.47 -1.73 1.52
CA ASN A 222 1.76 -2.62 0.59
C ASN A 222 0.23 -2.50 0.65
N GLU A 223 -0.29 -1.46 1.30
CA GLU A 223 -1.71 -1.26 1.49
C GLU A 223 -2.21 -0.09 0.67
N ALA A 224 -3.42 -0.24 0.12
CA ALA A 224 -4.17 0.83 -0.52
C ALA A 224 -5.55 0.91 0.15
N HIS A 225 -5.99 2.12 0.51
CA HIS A 225 -7.25 2.36 1.20
C HIS A 225 -8.05 3.41 0.45
N SER A 226 -9.31 3.12 0.14
CA SER A 226 -10.21 4.08 -0.55
C SER A 226 -11.12 4.78 0.45
N GLY A 227 -11.37 6.08 0.23
CA GLY A 227 -12.24 6.90 1.07
C GLY A 227 -11.55 7.41 2.34
N ALA A 228 -12.29 8.26 3.08
CA ALA A 228 -11.83 8.78 4.37
C ALA A 228 -11.49 7.63 5.33
N GLN A 229 -10.28 7.65 5.87
CA GLN A 229 -9.83 6.71 6.89
C GLN A 229 -9.73 7.42 8.23
N SER A 230 -9.99 6.68 9.31
CA SER A 230 -9.68 7.19 10.65
C SER A 230 -8.17 7.26 10.84
N ARG A 231 -7.73 8.17 11.73
CA ARG A 231 -6.33 8.26 12.13
C ARG A 231 -5.78 6.93 12.63
N ASP A 232 -6.57 6.16 13.37
CA ASP A 232 -6.11 4.88 13.94
C ASP A 232 -5.82 3.85 12.85
N VAL A 233 -6.62 3.82 11.77
CA VAL A 233 -6.38 2.96 10.60
C VAL A 233 -5.07 3.36 9.90
N LEU A 234 -4.90 4.65 9.61
CA LEU A 234 -3.68 5.15 8.96
C LEU A 234 -2.45 4.98 9.84
N ALA A 235 -2.56 5.23 11.15
CA ALA A 235 -1.47 5.03 12.11
C ALA A 235 -1.04 3.57 12.19
N ALA A 236 -1.99 2.62 12.21
CA ALA A 236 -1.68 1.20 12.20
C ALA A 236 -0.98 0.77 10.91
N ALA A 237 -1.41 1.30 9.75
CA ALA A 237 -0.77 1.03 8.47
C ALA A 237 0.65 1.63 8.39
N ILE A 238 0.84 2.85 8.89
CA ILE A 238 2.15 3.50 9.06
C ILE A 238 3.08 2.65 9.93
N ALA A 239 2.58 2.13 11.06
CA ALA A 239 3.37 1.28 11.96
C ALA A 239 3.83 -0.01 11.27
N ARG A 240 2.93 -0.68 10.52
CA ARG A 240 3.28 -1.87 9.73
C ARG A 240 4.33 -1.57 8.66
N ALA A 241 4.14 -0.49 7.89
CA ALA A 241 5.09 -0.07 6.86
C ALA A 241 6.47 0.29 7.44
N SER A 242 6.51 0.81 8.67
CA SER A 242 7.76 1.14 9.37
C SER A 242 8.50 -0.11 9.88
N SER A 243 7.77 -1.15 10.29
CA SER A 243 8.32 -2.41 10.82
C SER A 243 8.86 -3.38 9.75
N GLY A 244 8.49 -3.18 8.48
CA GLY A 244 8.91 -4.01 7.34
C GLY A 244 10.24 -3.59 6.70
N LYS A 245 10.96 -2.65 7.31
CA LYS A 245 12.31 -2.22 6.93
C LYS A 245 13.34 -2.86 7.84
#